data_AF-A0A098PVI5-F1
#
_entry.id   AF-A0A098PVI5-F1
#
_cell.length_a   1.000
_cell.length_b   1.000
_cell.length_c   1.000
_cell.angle_alpha   90.00
_cell.angle_beta   90.00
_cell.angle_gamma   90.00
#
_symmetry.space_group_name_H-M   'P 1'
#
loop_
_entity.id
_entity.type
_entity.pdbx_description
1 polymer ?
#
loop_
_entity_poly.entity_id
_entity_poly.type
_entity_poly.pdbx_seq_one_letter_code
_entity_poly.pdbx_strand_id
1 'polypeptide(L)'
;MLDLTQGRMARRIAPVILLVGLAACSKQEDKAGATPAATVPTPATAVSPQVQSMAAEQLRESATKALQDNRMYAPAGDNAVEYYLALREKQPQDATVNSTLTDLLPYTLIAAEQGINREEFPEAQRLIALIEKVDPQAPALPRLKSGLETGMKTAANRSEQDAEQAKKQVEDKAKQAAEQKRLAEQQSREAAAAQQIAAQQEAARQQTAEAERQAAARRQAEAPAPTPAAPRPAPAAAGAAAPAAQSLRPISTPAPRYPAEALRSGTSGEVLVELTVGTDGSITASRVLRANPPRVFDREALNAVKHWRFEPVAAPVTTRRTLSFNPGD
;
A
#
# COMPACT_ATOMS: atom_id res chain seq x y z
N MET A 1 -14.42 -39.17 -14.48
CA MET A 1 -12.95 -39.23 -14.34
C MET A 1 -12.57 -37.96 -13.57
N LEU A 2 -12.64 -37.84 -12.23
CA LEU A 2 -11.92 -38.58 -11.15
C LEU A 2 -10.43 -38.72 -11.51
N ASP A 3 -9.44 -38.15 -10.81
CA ASP A 3 -9.18 -37.85 -9.39
C ASP A 3 -8.30 -36.58 -9.26
N LEU A 4 -8.23 -35.72 -8.24
CA LEU A 4 -8.36 -35.75 -6.76
C LEU A 4 -7.19 -36.39 -5.97
N THR A 5 -6.19 -35.59 -5.56
CA THR A 5 -5.42 -35.74 -4.28
C THR A 5 -4.52 -34.50 -4.09
N GLN A 6 -4.75 -33.54 -3.18
CA GLN A 6 -4.52 -33.56 -1.72
C GLN A 6 -3.25 -34.35 -1.33
N GLY A 7 -2.30 -33.88 -0.52
CA GLY A 7 -2.21 -32.83 0.49
C GLY A 7 -1.27 -33.32 1.59
N ARG A 8 -0.61 -32.40 2.32
CA ARG A 8 -0.04 -32.48 3.70
C ARG A 8 1.21 -31.58 3.77
N MET A 9 1.16 -30.36 4.32
CA MET A 9 1.05 -29.99 5.74
C MET A 9 1.98 -30.82 6.65
N ALA A 10 3.11 -30.24 7.05
CA ALA A 10 3.81 -30.59 8.27
C ALA A 10 4.42 -29.33 8.91
N ARG A 11 3.61 -28.75 9.80
CA ARG A 11 3.90 -27.66 10.73
C ARG A 11 4.37 -28.30 12.04
N ARG A 12 5.60 -28.07 12.51
CA ARG A 12 6.06 -28.37 13.89
C ARG A 12 7.10 -27.32 14.29
N ILE A 13 6.68 -26.26 14.98
CA ILE A 13 6.75 -26.07 16.45
C ILE A 13 8.21 -26.00 16.94
N ALA A 14 8.63 -24.77 17.24
CA ALA A 14 9.80 -24.44 18.04
C ALA A 14 9.62 -24.86 19.51
N PRO A 15 10.73 -24.98 20.25
CA PRO A 15 10.76 -24.28 21.53
C PRO A 15 11.99 -23.40 21.68
N VAL A 16 11.72 -22.22 22.25
CA VAL A 16 12.65 -21.27 22.83
C VAL A 16 13.43 -21.94 23.95
N ILE A 17 14.76 -21.87 23.92
CA ILE A 17 15.60 -22.07 25.10
C ILE A 17 16.50 -20.85 25.26
N LEU A 18 16.14 -20.06 26.27
CA LEU A 18 16.91 -18.98 26.87
C LEU A 18 17.83 -19.62 27.92
N LEU A 19 19.15 -19.49 27.78
CA LEU A 19 20.08 -19.76 28.87
C LEU A 19 21.23 -18.74 28.88
N VAL A 20 21.37 -18.16 30.06
CA VAL A 20 22.26 -17.09 30.53
C VAL A 20 23.72 -17.56 30.53
N GLY A 21 24.63 -16.62 30.28
CA GLY A 21 26.07 -16.87 30.21
C GLY A 21 26.74 -17.21 31.54
N LEU A 22 27.89 -17.88 31.43
CA LEU A 22 28.93 -17.93 32.44
C LEU A 22 30.29 -17.98 31.74
N ALA A 23 31.14 -17.01 32.10
CA ALA A 23 32.53 -16.96 31.73
C ALA A 23 33.33 -18.04 32.46
N ALA A 24 34.20 -18.76 31.74
CA ALA A 24 35.37 -19.42 32.30
C ALA A 24 36.40 -19.66 31.18
N CYS A 25 37.55 -19.01 31.29
CA CYS A 25 38.74 -19.24 30.47
C CYS A 25 39.27 -20.67 30.69
N SER A 26 39.67 -21.36 29.62
CA SER A 26 41.06 -21.81 29.42
C SER A 26 41.21 -22.78 28.23
N LYS A 27 42.35 -22.65 27.55
CA LYS A 27 43.12 -23.71 26.87
C LYS A 27 42.94 -23.93 25.35
N GLN A 28 43.67 -23.08 24.62
CA GLN A 28 44.67 -23.35 23.57
C GLN A 28 44.42 -24.35 22.42
N GLU A 29 44.60 -23.79 21.21
CA GLU A 29 45.15 -24.35 19.95
C GLU A 29 44.34 -25.41 19.18
N ASP A 30 43.75 -25.03 18.03
CA ASP A 30 44.46 -25.17 16.74
C ASP A 30 43.72 -24.48 15.55
N LYS A 31 44.53 -24.15 14.54
CA LYS A 31 44.22 -23.32 13.35
C LYS A 31 43.07 -23.81 12.46
N ALA A 32 42.22 -22.88 12.02
CA ALA A 32 41.57 -22.92 10.71
C ALA A 32 41.33 -21.49 10.20
N GLY A 33 41.68 -21.26 8.93
CA GLY A 33 41.81 -19.94 8.31
C GLY A 33 40.59 -19.04 8.43
N ALA A 34 40.78 -17.91 9.10
CA ALA A 34 39.98 -16.73 8.90
C ALA A 34 40.53 -15.97 7.69
N THR A 35 39.73 -15.91 6.62
CA THR A 35 39.74 -14.82 5.65
C THR A 35 39.91 -13.51 6.42
N PRO A 36 40.80 -12.58 6.03
CA PRO A 36 40.82 -11.29 6.68
C PRO A 36 39.50 -10.60 6.32
N ALA A 37 38.56 -10.63 7.27
CA ALA A 37 37.48 -9.67 7.33
C ALA A 37 38.14 -8.30 7.24
N ALA A 38 37.72 -7.50 6.26
CA ALA A 38 38.15 -6.14 6.09
C ALA A 38 37.94 -5.38 7.40
N THR A 39 38.99 -5.26 8.19
CA THR A 39 39.05 -4.37 9.34
C THR A 39 38.84 -2.99 8.77
N VAL A 40 37.70 -2.38 9.07
CA VAL A 40 37.49 -0.95 8.85
C VAL A 40 38.67 -0.22 9.47
N PRO A 41 39.49 0.52 8.70
CA PRO A 41 40.69 1.12 9.23
C PRO A 41 40.30 2.16 10.27
N THR A 42 40.85 2.00 11.47
CA THR A 42 40.75 2.99 12.55
C THR A 42 41.42 4.28 12.08
N PRO A 43 40.73 5.43 12.06
CA PRO A 43 41.33 6.68 11.62
C PRO A 43 42.17 7.24 12.77
N ALA A 44 43.47 6.95 12.81
CA ALA A 44 44.32 7.53 13.87
C ALA A 44 45.81 7.74 13.56
N THR A 45 46.33 7.30 12.42
CA THR A 45 47.73 7.60 12.08
C THR A 45 47.81 8.03 10.63
N ALA A 46 48.22 9.28 10.39
CA ALA A 46 48.37 9.86 9.06
C ALA A 46 49.26 8.98 8.16
N VAL A 47 50.32 8.41 8.74
CA VAL A 47 51.17 7.39 8.12
C VAL A 47 50.93 6.07 8.85
N SER A 48 50.63 5.00 8.13
CA SER A 48 50.36 3.69 8.75
C SER A 48 51.57 3.13 9.52
N PRO A 49 51.37 2.37 10.62
CA PRO A 49 52.47 1.76 11.38
C PRO A 49 53.36 0.84 10.55
N GLN A 50 52.77 0.13 9.59
CA GLN A 50 53.51 -0.71 8.64
C GLN A 50 54.51 0.13 7.85
N VAL A 51 54.07 1.23 7.25
CA VAL A 51 54.93 2.13 6.47
C VAL A 51 56.04 2.74 7.35
N GLN A 52 55.71 3.16 8.57
CA GLN A 52 56.71 3.72 9.51
C GLN A 52 57.85 2.72 9.83
N SER A 53 57.52 1.44 9.93
CA SER A 53 58.47 0.37 10.28
C SER A 53 59.42 -0.06 9.14
N MET A 54 59.13 0.32 7.90
CA MET A 54 59.91 -0.11 6.73
C MET A 54 61.32 0.50 6.70
N ALA A 55 62.25 -0.22 6.06
CA ALA A 55 63.61 0.27 5.83
C ALA A 55 63.63 1.38 4.77
N ALA A 56 64.60 2.30 4.85
CA ALA A 56 64.66 3.45 3.95
C ALA A 56 64.75 3.07 2.46
N GLU A 57 65.50 2.01 2.12
CA GLU A 57 65.60 1.57 0.72
C GLU A 57 64.25 1.02 0.21
N GLN A 58 63.62 0.16 1.00
CA GLN A 58 62.29 -0.38 0.69
C GLN A 58 61.23 0.72 0.57
N LEU A 59 61.31 1.76 1.40
CA LEU A 59 60.42 2.92 1.31
C LEU A 59 60.62 3.69 0.00
N ARG A 60 61.87 3.87 -0.48
CA ARG A 60 62.16 4.57 -1.74
C ARG A 60 61.65 3.79 -2.95
N GLU A 61 61.84 2.48 -2.96
CA GLU A 61 61.28 1.59 -3.99
C GLU A 61 59.74 1.64 -4.00
N SER A 62 59.13 1.51 -2.81
CA SER A 62 57.67 1.52 -2.66
C SER A 62 57.06 2.88 -3.04
N ALA A 63 57.70 3.98 -2.67
CA ALA A 63 57.29 5.33 -3.04
C ALA A 63 57.32 5.53 -4.57
N THR A 64 58.43 5.15 -5.21
CA THR A 64 58.59 5.26 -6.66
C THR A 64 57.55 4.41 -7.39
N LYS A 65 57.32 3.19 -6.92
CA LYS A 65 56.30 2.30 -7.45
C LYS A 65 54.90 2.88 -7.29
N ALA A 66 54.57 3.42 -6.12
CA ALA A 66 53.27 4.05 -5.88
C ALA A 66 53.01 5.24 -6.82
N LEU A 67 54.03 6.07 -7.11
CA LEU A 67 53.93 7.13 -8.11
C LEU A 67 53.68 6.59 -9.52
N GLN A 68 54.42 5.56 -9.92
CA GLN A 68 54.25 4.90 -11.23
C GLN A 68 52.85 4.28 -11.39
N ASP A 69 52.33 3.69 -10.32
CA ASP A 69 51.00 3.09 -10.26
C ASP A 69 49.88 4.14 -10.02
N ASN A 70 50.23 5.43 -10.05
CA ASN A 70 49.32 6.57 -9.85
C ASN A 70 48.62 6.61 -8.46
N ARG A 71 49.20 5.95 -7.45
CA ARG A 71 48.74 5.89 -6.06
C ARG A 71 49.36 7.01 -5.24
N MET A 72 48.92 8.23 -5.49
CA MET A 72 49.52 9.44 -4.91
C MET A 72 49.25 9.56 -3.40
N TYR A 73 47.98 9.56 -3.01
CA TYR A 73 47.55 9.73 -1.62
C TYR A 73 46.65 8.59 -1.11
N ALA A 74 46.14 7.72 -2.00
CA ALA A 74 45.27 6.61 -1.67
C ALA A 74 45.73 5.33 -2.40
N PRO A 75 45.46 4.13 -1.85
CA PRO A 75 44.77 3.83 -0.57
C PRO A 75 45.65 4.08 0.67
N ALA A 76 45.03 4.08 1.86
CA ALA A 76 45.76 4.23 3.12
C ALA A 76 46.80 3.10 3.33
N GLY A 77 48.01 3.47 3.75
CA GLY A 77 49.12 2.53 3.98
C GLY A 77 49.85 2.02 2.72
N ASP A 78 49.36 2.34 1.52
CA ASP A 78 49.99 1.99 0.25
C ASP A 78 49.87 3.13 -0.77
N ASN A 79 50.49 4.26 -0.44
CA ASN A 79 50.51 5.45 -1.29
C ASN A 79 51.82 6.23 -1.18
N ALA A 80 52.14 6.99 -2.22
CA ALA A 80 53.39 7.73 -2.34
C ALA A 80 53.61 8.73 -1.19
N VAL A 81 52.58 9.51 -0.82
CA VAL A 81 52.70 10.52 0.25
C VAL A 81 53.12 9.89 1.58
N GLU A 82 52.51 8.77 2.00
CA GLU A 82 52.88 8.06 3.22
C GLU A 82 54.32 7.52 3.19
N TYR A 83 54.74 6.95 2.05
CA TYR A 83 56.12 6.46 1.90
C TYR A 83 57.15 7.58 1.95
N TYR A 84 56.91 8.71 1.25
CA TYR A 84 57.81 9.86 1.28
C TYR A 84 57.83 10.57 2.64
N LEU A 85 56.72 10.60 3.37
CA LEU A 85 56.69 11.11 4.74
C LEU A 85 57.56 10.26 5.67
N ALA A 86 57.47 8.92 5.58
CA ALA A 86 58.32 8.02 6.36
C ALA A 86 59.79 8.11 5.95
N LEU A 87 60.10 8.35 4.67
CA LEU A 87 61.46 8.64 4.21
C LEU A 87 62.00 9.93 4.82
N ARG A 88 61.20 11.00 4.84
CA ARG A 88 61.61 12.30 5.40
C ARG A 88 61.92 12.20 6.89
N GLU A 89 61.20 11.38 7.64
CA GLU A 89 61.51 11.13 9.06
C GLU A 89 62.90 10.48 9.25
N LYS A 90 63.30 9.60 8.33
CA LYS A 90 64.62 8.92 8.36
C LYS A 90 65.74 9.76 7.74
N GLN A 91 65.41 10.59 6.74
CA GLN A 91 66.35 11.39 5.95
C GLN A 91 65.83 12.84 5.80
N PRO A 92 65.81 13.66 6.88
CA PRO A 92 65.20 14.99 6.85
C PRO A 92 65.86 15.98 5.88
N GLN A 93 67.14 15.74 5.54
CA GLN A 93 67.95 16.59 4.67
C GLN A 93 67.91 16.17 3.19
N ASP A 94 67.16 15.11 2.82
CA ASP A 94 67.03 14.69 1.42
C ASP A 94 66.15 15.70 0.66
N ALA A 95 66.80 16.50 -0.20
CA ALA A 95 66.14 17.53 -1.00
C ALA A 95 65.11 16.94 -1.99
N THR A 96 65.36 15.75 -2.53
CA THR A 96 64.45 15.08 -3.46
C THR A 96 63.16 14.70 -2.76
N VAL A 97 63.25 14.10 -1.56
CA VAL A 97 62.07 13.73 -0.76
C VAL A 97 61.22 14.96 -0.42
N ASN A 98 61.85 16.04 0.01
CA ASN A 98 61.14 17.28 0.36
C ASN A 98 60.48 17.94 -0.86
N SER A 99 61.15 17.95 -2.02
CA SER A 99 60.57 18.47 -3.27
C SER A 99 59.36 17.64 -3.70
N THR A 100 59.46 16.32 -3.71
CA THR A 100 58.35 15.44 -4.12
C THR A 100 57.14 15.58 -3.20
N LEU A 101 57.34 15.69 -1.88
CA LEU A 101 56.23 15.96 -0.96
C LEU A 101 55.53 17.30 -1.25
N THR A 102 56.29 18.31 -1.66
CA THR A 102 55.76 19.61 -2.09
C THR A 102 54.95 19.47 -3.38
N ASP A 103 55.42 18.67 -4.35
CA ASP A 103 54.73 18.42 -5.62
C ASP A 103 53.44 17.59 -5.46
N LEU A 104 53.39 16.71 -4.45
CA LEU A 104 52.22 15.89 -4.14
C LEU A 104 51.15 16.61 -3.31
N LEU A 105 51.51 17.72 -2.66
CA LEU A 105 50.63 18.46 -1.77
C LEU A 105 49.35 18.99 -2.46
N PRO A 106 49.40 19.60 -3.66
CA PRO A 106 48.20 20.07 -4.37
C PRO A 106 47.20 18.95 -4.64
N TYR A 107 47.68 17.76 -5.02
CA TYR A 107 46.81 16.61 -5.30
C TYR A 107 46.12 16.08 -4.04
N THR A 108 46.87 16.00 -2.93
CA THR A 108 46.32 15.56 -1.64
C THR A 108 45.29 16.56 -1.10
N LEU A 109 45.53 17.86 -1.31
CA LEU A 109 44.61 18.93 -0.96
C LEU A 109 43.30 18.85 -1.75
N ILE A 110 43.36 18.69 -3.07
CA ILE A 110 42.17 18.53 -3.90
C ILE A 110 41.36 17.31 -3.46
N ALA A 111 42.04 16.21 -3.16
CA ALA A 111 41.40 14.99 -2.67
C ALA A 111 40.69 15.19 -1.32
N ALA A 112 41.33 15.91 -0.39
CA ALA A 112 40.72 16.24 0.91
C ALA A 112 39.44 17.07 0.72
N GLU A 113 39.47 18.08 -0.16
CA GLU A 113 38.30 18.91 -0.46
C GLU A 113 37.16 18.10 -1.09
N GLN A 114 37.49 17.24 -2.05
CA GLN A 114 36.52 16.34 -2.65
C GLN A 114 35.93 15.37 -1.63
N GLY A 115 36.74 14.84 -0.71
CA GLY A 115 36.28 13.96 0.37
C GLY A 115 35.29 14.66 1.30
N ILE A 116 35.56 15.91 1.70
CA ILE A 116 34.60 16.72 2.48
C ILE A 116 33.29 16.90 1.70
N ASN A 117 33.38 17.27 0.42
CA ASN A 117 32.19 17.52 -0.42
C ASN A 117 31.38 16.24 -0.70
N ARG A 118 32.02 15.07 -0.70
CA ARG A 118 31.38 13.75 -0.87
C ARG A 118 30.92 13.15 0.47
N GLU A 119 31.08 13.87 1.58
CA GLU A 119 30.79 13.39 2.93
C GLU A 119 31.61 12.13 3.32
N GLU A 120 32.77 11.91 2.69
CA GLU A 120 33.73 10.84 3.02
C GLU A 120 34.65 11.30 4.17
N PHE A 121 34.05 11.68 5.30
CA PHE A 121 34.74 12.35 6.40
C PHE A 121 35.95 11.60 6.98
N PRO A 122 35.92 10.26 7.16
CA PRO A 122 37.09 9.54 7.69
C PRO A 122 38.31 9.66 6.77
N GLU A 123 38.11 9.60 5.46
CA GLU A 123 39.18 9.71 4.47
C GLU A 123 39.65 11.15 4.34
N ALA A 124 38.73 12.12 4.31
CA ALA A 124 39.07 13.54 4.33
C ALA A 124 39.91 13.91 5.57
N GLN A 125 39.57 13.38 6.75
CA GLN A 125 40.34 13.59 7.97
C GLN A 125 41.77 13.04 7.85
N ARG A 126 41.94 11.84 7.27
CA ARG A 126 43.26 11.26 7.02
C ARG A 126 44.09 12.12 6.07
N LEU A 127 43.50 12.57 4.97
CA LEU A 127 44.18 13.43 3.99
C LEU A 127 44.59 14.78 4.58
N ILE A 128 43.74 15.38 5.43
CA ILE A 128 44.10 16.60 6.17
C ILE A 128 45.28 16.35 7.11
N ALA A 129 45.31 15.21 7.80
CA ALA A 129 46.44 14.86 8.66
C ALA A 129 47.73 14.62 7.86
N LEU A 130 47.64 14.06 6.64
CA LEU A 130 48.77 13.96 5.72
C LEU A 130 49.28 15.33 5.28
N ILE A 131 48.39 16.23 4.87
CA ILE A 131 48.73 17.61 4.50
C ILE A 131 49.42 18.33 5.66
N GLU A 132 48.90 18.22 6.88
CA GLU A 132 49.49 18.81 8.09
C GLU A 132 50.85 18.21 8.42
N LYS A 133 51.07 16.93 8.15
CA LYS A 133 52.39 16.32 8.27
C LYS A 133 53.35 16.87 7.21
N VAL A 134 52.92 17.00 5.96
CA VAL A 134 53.76 17.52 4.88
C VAL A 134 54.16 18.98 5.15
N ASP A 135 53.18 19.84 5.38
CA ASP A 135 53.35 21.26 5.68
C ASP A 135 52.34 21.72 6.77
N PRO A 136 52.80 21.87 8.03
CA PRO A 136 51.95 22.36 9.12
C PRO A 136 51.47 23.80 8.95
N GLN A 137 52.06 24.59 8.05
CA GLN A 137 51.69 25.97 7.78
C GLN A 137 50.92 26.13 6.47
N ALA A 138 50.47 25.03 5.85
CA ALA A 138 49.69 25.07 4.63
C ALA A 138 48.43 25.94 4.81
N PRO A 139 48.24 26.99 3.98
CA PRO A 139 47.18 27.99 4.18
C PRO A 139 45.76 27.43 4.07
N ALA A 140 45.60 26.25 3.46
CA ALA A 140 44.31 25.58 3.34
C ALA A 140 43.87 24.82 4.60
N LEU A 141 44.79 24.47 5.52
CA LEU A 141 44.47 23.64 6.69
C LEU A 141 43.33 24.20 7.56
N PRO A 142 43.29 25.51 7.91
CA PRO A 142 42.19 26.04 8.70
C PRO A 142 40.84 25.88 8.00
N ARG A 143 40.80 26.11 6.69
CA ARG A 143 39.59 25.96 5.86
C ARG A 143 39.15 24.50 5.79
N LEU A 144 40.07 23.57 5.57
CA LEU A 144 39.78 22.14 5.49
C LEU A 144 39.27 21.58 6.83
N LYS A 145 39.91 21.93 7.95
CA LYS A 145 39.49 21.51 9.29
C LYS A 145 38.09 22.02 9.64
N SER A 146 37.83 23.31 9.37
CA SER A 146 36.50 23.90 9.58
C SER A 146 35.43 23.29 8.67
N GLY A 147 35.77 23.01 7.41
CA GLY A 147 34.89 22.33 6.45
C GLY A 147 34.54 20.91 6.88
N LEU A 148 35.52 20.15 7.36
CA LEU A 148 35.33 18.81 7.92
C LEU A 148 34.40 18.84 9.14
N GLU A 149 34.68 19.70 10.12
CA GLU A 149 33.86 19.81 11.34
C GLU A 149 32.41 20.19 11.01
N THR A 150 32.23 21.20 10.16
CA THR A 150 30.91 21.67 9.73
C THR A 150 30.16 20.58 8.96
N GLY A 151 30.85 19.89 8.06
CA GLY A 151 30.30 18.77 7.29
C GLY A 151 29.85 17.63 8.20
N MET A 152 30.71 17.17 9.12
CA MET A 152 30.42 16.12 10.07
C MET A 152 29.23 16.48 10.98
N LYS A 153 29.20 17.72 11.49
CA LYS A 153 28.07 18.21 12.30
C LYS A 153 26.76 18.23 11.51
N THR A 154 26.82 18.67 10.26
CA THR A 154 25.64 18.75 9.39
C THR A 154 25.10 17.35 9.07
N ALA A 155 25.98 16.41 8.75
CA ALA A 155 25.62 15.02 8.50
C ALA A 155 25.06 14.33 9.76
N ALA A 156 25.66 14.58 10.93
CA ALA A 156 25.16 14.08 12.21
C ALA A 156 23.74 14.59 12.49
N ASN A 157 23.52 15.90 12.41
CA ASN A 157 22.19 16.49 12.60
C ASN A 157 21.15 15.92 11.64
N ARG A 158 21.50 15.71 10.36
CA ARG A 158 20.62 15.10 9.36
C ARG A 158 20.24 13.67 9.77
N SER A 159 21.22 12.86 10.18
CA SER A 159 20.97 11.48 10.63
C SER A 159 20.09 11.41 11.89
N GLU A 160 20.25 12.34 12.82
CA GLU A 160 19.40 12.45 14.02
C GLU A 160 17.97 12.84 13.65
N GLN A 161 17.80 13.83 12.76
CA GLN A 161 16.50 14.26 12.25
C GLN A 161 15.79 13.13 11.50
N ASP A 162 16.48 12.41 10.61
CA ASP A 162 15.93 11.29 9.87
C ASP A 162 15.49 10.16 10.82
N ALA A 163 16.28 9.87 11.86
CA ALA A 163 15.93 8.90 12.88
C ALA A 163 14.71 9.33 13.71
N GLU A 164 14.61 10.62 14.07
CA GLU A 164 13.44 11.16 14.77
C GLU A 164 12.18 11.13 13.89
N GLN A 165 12.31 11.51 12.62
CA GLN A 165 11.20 11.44 11.66
C GLN A 165 10.75 10.00 11.43
N ALA A 166 11.67 9.05 11.29
CA ALA A 166 11.35 7.63 11.17
C ALA A 166 10.60 7.12 12.41
N LYS A 167 11.04 7.51 13.61
CA LYS A 167 10.33 7.17 14.86
C LYS A 167 8.91 7.75 14.88
N LYS A 168 8.73 9.03 14.53
CA LYS A 168 7.40 9.67 14.43
C LYS A 168 6.51 8.97 13.41
N GLN A 169 7.03 8.65 12.23
CA GLN A 169 6.27 7.94 11.20
C GLN A 169 5.82 6.54 11.66
N VAL A 170 6.66 5.81 12.39
CA VAL A 170 6.29 4.51 12.97
C VAL A 170 5.21 4.68 14.04
N GLU A 171 5.35 5.67 14.92
CA GLU A 171 4.35 5.98 15.95
C GLU A 171 3.00 6.38 15.34
N ASP A 172 2.99 7.25 14.34
CA ASP A 172 1.78 7.71 13.68
C ASP A 172 1.09 6.59 12.92
N LYS A 173 1.84 5.75 12.20
CA LYS A 173 1.29 4.54 11.55
C LYS A 173 0.70 3.58 12.57
N ALA A 174 1.34 3.41 13.74
CA ALA A 174 0.82 2.56 14.81
C ALA A 174 -0.48 3.14 15.40
N LYS A 175 -0.58 4.46 15.60
CA LYS A 175 -1.81 5.14 16.05
C LYS A 175 -2.94 4.99 15.03
N GLN A 176 -2.65 5.23 13.75
CA GLN A 176 -3.63 5.08 12.67
C GLN A 176 -4.13 3.63 12.57
N ALA A 177 -3.23 2.65 12.65
CA ALA A 177 -3.62 1.24 12.65
C ALA A 177 -4.47 0.86 13.88
N ALA A 178 -4.16 1.41 15.06
CA ALA A 178 -4.94 1.20 16.27
C ALA A 178 -6.34 1.84 16.16
N GLU A 179 -6.45 3.03 15.58
CA GLU A 179 -7.73 3.70 15.33
C GLU A 179 -8.58 2.95 14.30
N GLN A 180 -7.99 2.54 13.17
CA GLN A 180 -8.66 1.71 12.17
C GLN A 180 -9.18 0.40 12.77
N LYS A 181 -8.39 -0.24 13.64
CA LYS A 181 -8.81 -1.44 14.36
C LYS A 181 -9.98 -1.16 15.29
N ARG A 182 -9.96 -0.07 16.05
CA ARG A 182 -11.08 0.34 16.92
C ARG A 182 -12.36 0.60 16.13
N LEU A 183 -12.26 1.33 15.02
CA LEU A 183 -13.39 1.60 14.12
C LEU A 183 -13.97 0.31 13.53
N ALA A 184 -13.10 -0.60 13.07
CA ALA A 184 -13.53 -1.90 12.55
C ALA A 184 -14.19 -2.77 13.64
N GLU A 185 -13.65 -2.78 14.86
CA GLU A 185 -14.25 -3.47 16.01
C GLU A 185 -15.62 -2.87 16.36
N GLN A 186 -15.76 -1.54 16.37
CA GLN A 186 -17.04 -0.88 16.61
C GLN A 186 -18.08 -1.25 15.55
N GLN A 187 -17.74 -1.15 14.26
CA GLN A 187 -18.61 -1.55 13.17
C GLN A 187 -19.03 -3.01 13.26
N SER A 188 -18.12 -3.91 13.64
CA SER A 188 -18.44 -5.33 13.81
C SER A 188 -19.41 -5.58 14.97
N ARG A 189 -19.28 -4.83 16.07
CA ARG A 189 -20.21 -4.91 17.23
C ARG A 189 -21.57 -4.35 16.88
N GLU A 190 -21.63 -3.23 16.18
CA GLU A 190 -22.88 -2.62 15.70
C GLU A 190 -23.60 -3.55 14.71
N ALA A 191 -22.88 -4.14 13.75
CA ALA A 191 -23.43 -5.12 12.82
C ALA A 191 -23.95 -6.38 13.53
N ALA A 192 -23.19 -6.91 14.50
CA ALA A 192 -23.62 -8.06 15.29
C ALA A 192 -24.87 -7.74 16.13
N ALA A 193 -24.95 -6.55 16.74
CA ALA A 193 -26.13 -6.11 17.47
C ALA A 193 -27.35 -5.95 16.55
N ALA A 194 -27.18 -5.36 15.35
CA ALA A 194 -28.25 -5.23 14.36
C ALA A 194 -28.77 -6.59 13.89
N GLN A 195 -27.87 -7.56 13.65
CA GLN A 195 -28.24 -8.94 13.29
C GLN A 195 -29.02 -9.63 14.42
N GLN A 196 -28.62 -9.45 15.68
CA GLN A 196 -29.36 -10.00 16.83
C GLN A 196 -30.76 -9.40 16.95
N ILE A 197 -30.89 -8.07 16.78
CA ILE A 197 -32.19 -7.40 16.79
C ILE A 197 -33.07 -7.91 15.64
N ALA A 198 -32.54 -8.04 14.43
CA ALA A 198 -33.26 -8.58 13.28
C ALA A 198 -33.72 -10.03 13.53
N ALA A 199 -32.86 -10.89 14.06
CA ALA A 199 -33.19 -12.27 14.40
C ALA A 199 -34.29 -12.36 15.48
N GLN A 200 -34.24 -11.49 16.50
CA GLN A 200 -35.31 -11.40 17.51
C GLN A 200 -36.64 -10.96 16.90
N GLN A 201 -36.64 -9.98 15.99
CA GLN A 201 -37.85 -9.54 15.29
C GLN A 201 -38.42 -10.65 14.39
N GLU A 202 -37.57 -11.41 13.69
CA GLU A 202 -38.00 -12.55 12.89
C GLU A 202 -38.60 -13.67 13.77
N ALA A 203 -37.95 -14.00 14.89
CA ALA A 203 -38.48 -14.97 15.85
C ALA A 203 -39.83 -14.51 16.43
N ALA A 204 -39.98 -13.23 16.78
CA ALA A 204 -41.25 -12.67 17.24
C ALA A 204 -42.35 -12.69 16.16
N ARG A 205 -41.99 -12.44 14.89
CA ARG A 205 -42.91 -12.59 13.74
C ARG A 205 -43.33 -14.05 13.56
N GLN A 206 -42.41 -15.00 13.69
CA GLN A 206 -42.70 -16.44 13.62
C GLN A 206 -43.63 -16.87 14.75
N GLN A 207 -43.37 -16.47 15.99
CA GLN A 207 -44.24 -16.76 17.14
C GLN A 207 -45.65 -16.18 16.96
N THR A 208 -45.76 -14.94 16.48
CA THR A 208 -47.06 -14.33 16.17
C THR A 208 -47.80 -15.12 15.09
N ALA A 209 -47.11 -15.50 14.00
CA ALA A 209 -47.70 -16.30 12.93
C ALA A 209 -48.13 -17.71 13.38
N GLU A 210 -47.36 -18.37 14.25
CA GLU A 210 -47.71 -19.66 14.85
C GLU A 210 -48.93 -19.54 15.76
N ALA A 211 -48.98 -18.50 16.61
CA ALA A 211 -50.14 -18.23 17.46
C ALA A 211 -51.41 -17.98 16.63
N GLU A 212 -51.32 -17.22 15.54
CA GLU A 212 -52.42 -17.03 14.59
C GLU A 212 -52.87 -18.35 13.93
N ARG A 213 -51.93 -19.19 13.51
CA ARG A 213 -52.24 -20.54 12.95
C ARG A 213 -52.95 -21.43 13.97
N GLN A 214 -52.49 -21.45 15.22
CA GLN A 214 -53.13 -22.22 16.29
C GLN A 214 -54.53 -21.68 16.61
N ALA A 215 -54.71 -20.36 16.67
CA ALA A 215 -56.01 -19.73 16.89
C ALA A 215 -56.98 -19.99 15.72
N ALA A 216 -56.50 -20.02 14.48
CA ALA A 216 -57.28 -20.41 13.32
C ALA A 216 -57.70 -21.90 13.38
N ALA A 217 -56.78 -22.79 13.77
CA ALA A 217 -57.08 -24.22 13.94
C ALA A 217 -58.12 -24.46 15.05
N ARG A 218 -58.01 -23.76 16.20
CA ARG A 218 -59.02 -23.82 17.27
C ARG A 218 -60.39 -23.34 16.78
N ARG A 219 -60.45 -22.21 16.05
CA ARG A 219 -61.71 -21.70 15.45
C ARG A 219 -62.35 -22.71 14.49
N GLN A 220 -61.56 -23.47 13.73
CA GLN A 220 -62.09 -24.52 12.86
C GLN A 220 -62.61 -25.73 13.64
N ALA A 221 -61.97 -26.11 14.76
CA ALA A 221 -62.40 -27.23 15.59
C ALA A 221 -63.67 -26.95 16.41
N GLU A 222 -63.91 -25.68 16.78
CA GLU A 222 -65.07 -25.26 17.59
C GLU A 222 -66.28 -24.83 16.72
N ALA A 223 -66.11 -24.78 15.39
CA ALA A 223 -67.21 -24.56 14.47
C ALA A 223 -68.16 -25.79 14.45
N PRO A 224 -69.49 -25.60 14.56
CA PRO A 224 -70.42 -26.72 14.49
C PRO A 224 -70.36 -27.38 13.10
N ALA A 225 -70.47 -28.70 13.07
CA ALA A 225 -70.39 -29.50 11.84
C ALA A 225 -71.33 -28.94 10.76
N PRO A 226 -70.86 -28.74 9.52
CA PRO A 226 -71.72 -28.28 8.45
C PRO A 226 -72.77 -29.36 8.17
N THR A 227 -74.03 -29.06 8.46
CA THR A 227 -75.17 -29.83 7.99
C THR A 227 -75.12 -29.87 6.45
N PRO A 228 -75.19 -31.03 5.79
CA PRO A 228 -75.31 -31.09 4.34
C PRO A 228 -76.71 -30.60 3.96
N ALA A 229 -76.83 -29.32 3.66
CA ALA A 229 -78.04 -28.71 3.13
C ALA A 229 -77.94 -28.58 1.60
N ALA A 230 -78.95 -29.15 0.97
CA ALA A 230 -79.26 -29.27 -0.45
C ALA A 230 -79.10 -27.98 -1.29
N PRO A 231 -78.94 -28.11 -2.62
CA PRO A 231 -78.50 -27.04 -3.50
C PRO A 231 -79.58 -25.96 -3.62
N ARG A 232 -79.23 -24.74 -3.22
CA ARG A 232 -80.01 -23.52 -3.48
C ARG A 232 -79.38 -22.82 -4.70
N PRO A 233 -80.17 -22.19 -5.58
CA PRO A 233 -79.67 -21.63 -6.82
C PRO A 233 -78.77 -20.44 -6.52
N ALA A 234 -77.66 -20.36 -7.27
CA ALA A 234 -76.65 -19.33 -7.16
C ALA A 234 -77.23 -17.93 -7.39
N PRO A 235 -76.98 -16.98 -6.48
CA PRO A 235 -76.90 -15.56 -6.80
C PRO A 235 -75.43 -15.21 -7.06
N ALA A 236 -75.18 -14.80 -8.30
CA ALA A 236 -74.10 -13.97 -8.80
C ALA A 236 -72.94 -13.63 -7.84
N ALA A 237 -71.76 -14.18 -8.19
CA ALA A 237 -70.48 -13.68 -7.74
C ALA A 237 -70.31 -12.19 -8.09
N ALA A 238 -70.31 -11.34 -7.07
CA ALA A 238 -69.78 -9.99 -7.15
C ALA A 238 -68.44 -9.98 -6.38
N GLY A 239 -67.34 -9.97 -7.11
CA GLY A 239 -66.00 -10.07 -6.57
C GLY A 239 -64.92 -9.99 -7.65
N ALA A 240 -64.89 -8.84 -8.32
CA ALA A 240 -63.78 -8.33 -9.11
C ALA A 240 -63.18 -9.28 -10.16
N ALA A 241 -63.82 -9.29 -11.33
CA ALA A 241 -63.11 -9.53 -12.58
C ALA A 241 -61.87 -8.61 -12.62
N ALA A 242 -60.69 -9.20 -12.73
CA ALA A 242 -59.55 -8.50 -13.29
C ALA A 242 -60.02 -7.90 -14.63
N PRO A 243 -59.86 -6.58 -14.87
CA PRO A 243 -60.28 -6.02 -16.14
C PRO A 243 -59.51 -6.77 -17.22
N ALA A 244 -60.26 -7.36 -18.15
CA ALA A 244 -59.73 -7.93 -19.36
C ALA A 244 -58.73 -6.93 -19.94
N ALA A 245 -57.47 -7.36 -20.07
CA ALA A 245 -56.44 -6.58 -20.71
C ALA A 245 -56.92 -6.29 -22.13
N GLN A 246 -57.53 -5.13 -22.34
CA GLN A 246 -57.80 -4.61 -23.67
C GLN A 246 -56.44 -4.47 -24.32
N SER A 247 -56.16 -5.37 -25.27
CA SER A 247 -54.87 -5.45 -25.94
C SER A 247 -54.67 -4.18 -26.76
N LEU A 248 -54.00 -3.19 -26.18
CA LEU A 248 -53.53 -2.01 -26.88
C LEU A 248 -52.54 -2.43 -27.97
N ARG A 249 -52.83 -2.10 -29.23
CA ARG A 249 -51.91 -2.32 -30.35
C ARG A 249 -50.90 -1.15 -30.43
N PRO A 250 -49.59 -1.41 -30.26
CA PRO A 250 -48.58 -0.37 -30.40
C PRO A 250 -48.39 -0.01 -31.87
N ILE A 251 -48.52 1.28 -32.21
CA ILE A 251 -48.21 1.81 -33.54
C ILE A 251 -46.73 2.17 -33.62
N SER A 252 -46.19 2.77 -32.55
CA SER A 252 -44.78 3.13 -32.47
C SER A 252 -44.32 3.09 -31.01
N THR A 253 -43.37 2.22 -30.72
CA THR A 253 -42.73 2.08 -29.40
C THR A 253 -41.22 2.18 -29.57
N PRO A 254 -40.66 3.39 -29.80
CA PRO A 254 -39.22 3.57 -29.84
C PRO A 254 -38.58 3.10 -28.53
N ALA A 255 -37.43 2.42 -28.66
CA ALA A 255 -36.64 1.95 -27.52
C ALA A 255 -36.15 3.14 -26.67
N PRO A 256 -36.08 3.00 -25.34
CA PRO A 256 -35.55 4.04 -24.49
C PRO A 256 -34.06 4.27 -24.75
N ARG A 257 -33.61 5.52 -24.75
CA ARG A 257 -32.18 5.82 -24.87
C ARG A 257 -31.45 5.35 -23.62
N TYR A 258 -30.29 4.73 -23.82
CA TYR A 258 -29.46 4.26 -22.73
C TYR A 258 -28.72 5.42 -22.04
N PRO A 259 -28.77 5.55 -20.70
CA PRO A 259 -28.05 6.61 -19.99
C PRO A 259 -26.52 6.49 -20.14
N ALA A 260 -25.82 7.59 -20.45
CA ALA A 260 -24.36 7.60 -20.60
C ALA A 260 -23.59 7.18 -19.34
N GLU A 261 -24.18 7.35 -18.16
CA GLU A 261 -23.61 6.91 -16.88
C GLU A 261 -23.73 5.39 -16.67
N ALA A 262 -24.87 4.81 -17.06
CA ALA A 262 -25.05 3.36 -17.09
C ALA A 262 -24.16 2.70 -18.15
N LEU A 263 -23.87 3.39 -19.26
CA LEU A 263 -23.03 2.86 -20.34
C LEU A 263 -21.56 2.76 -19.92
N ARG A 264 -21.05 3.78 -19.22
CA ARG A 264 -19.69 3.79 -18.66
C ARG A 264 -19.48 2.71 -17.59
N SER A 265 -20.55 2.32 -16.89
CA SER A 265 -20.51 1.31 -15.83
C SER A 265 -20.94 -0.09 -16.29
N GLY A 266 -21.40 -0.26 -17.54
CA GLY A 266 -21.90 -1.54 -18.06
C GLY A 266 -23.13 -2.09 -17.32
N THR A 267 -23.88 -1.24 -16.63
CA THR A 267 -24.95 -1.67 -15.71
C THR A 267 -26.25 -1.88 -16.47
N SER A 268 -26.78 -3.11 -16.53
CA SER A 268 -28.12 -3.39 -17.09
C SER A 268 -29.23 -3.19 -16.05
N GLY A 269 -30.46 -3.00 -16.50
CA GLY A 269 -31.60 -2.85 -15.59
C GLY A 269 -32.96 -3.02 -16.24
N GLU A 270 -34.00 -3.10 -15.41
CA GLU A 270 -35.39 -3.15 -15.86
C GLU A 270 -36.25 -2.14 -15.09
N VAL A 271 -37.22 -1.55 -15.79
CA VAL A 271 -38.17 -0.58 -15.24
C VAL A 271 -39.59 -0.98 -15.61
N LEU A 272 -40.42 -1.23 -14.61
CA LEU A 272 -41.85 -1.43 -14.77
C LEU A 272 -42.57 -0.08 -14.68
N VAL A 273 -43.21 0.32 -15.78
CA VAL A 273 -43.95 1.57 -15.91
C VAL A 273 -45.44 1.27 -16.08
N GLU A 274 -46.28 1.99 -15.36
CA GLU A 274 -47.71 2.08 -15.59
C GLU A 274 -48.00 3.29 -16.48
N LEU A 275 -48.73 3.09 -17.57
CA LEU A 275 -49.09 4.11 -18.53
C LEU A 275 -50.58 4.09 -18.83
N THR A 276 -51.18 5.26 -18.99
CA THR A 276 -52.58 5.44 -19.38
C THR A 276 -52.63 5.98 -20.80
N VAL A 277 -53.23 5.21 -21.70
CA VAL A 277 -53.45 5.60 -23.11
C VAL A 277 -54.79 6.30 -23.22
N GLY A 278 -54.81 7.49 -23.82
CA GLY A 278 -56.00 8.28 -24.10
C GLY A 278 -56.77 7.79 -25.34
N THR A 279 -57.92 8.40 -25.61
CA THR A 279 -58.79 8.01 -26.72
C THR A 279 -58.22 8.33 -28.10
N ASP A 280 -57.20 9.18 -28.16
CA ASP A 280 -56.43 9.59 -29.33
C ASP A 280 -55.19 8.71 -29.58
N GLY A 281 -54.92 7.72 -28.71
CA GLY A 281 -53.74 6.86 -28.80
C GLY A 281 -52.45 7.47 -28.23
N SER A 282 -52.54 8.66 -27.62
CA SER A 282 -51.43 9.30 -26.89
C SER A 282 -51.41 8.84 -25.42
N ILE A 283 -50.29 9.02 -24.72
CA ILE A 283 -50.19 8.68 -23.29
C ILE A 283 -50.50 9.92 -22.46
N THR A 284 -51.57 9.82 -21.66
CA THR A 284 -52.07 10.91 -20.81
C THR A 284 -51.43 10.90 -19.42
N ALA A 285 -51.06 9.73 -18.91
CA ALA A 285 -50.37 9.58 -17.63
C ALA A 285 -49.31 8.48 -17.68
N SER A 286 -48.19 8.67 -17.00
CA SER A 286 -47.14 7.64 -16.84
C SER A 286 -46.50 7.72 -15.45
N ARG A 287 -46.25 6.55 -14.85
CA ARG A 287 -45.62 6.42 -13.53
C ARG A 287 -44.75 5.17 -13.46
N VAL A 288 -43.58 5.29 -12.84
CA VAL A 288 -42.72 4.13 -12.51
C VAL A 288 -43.30 3.41 -11.29
N LEU A 289 -43.53 2.10 -11.42
CA LEU A 289 -43.97 1.23 -10.32
C LEU A 289 -42.78 0.55 -9.63
N ARG A 290 -41.78 0.13 -10.41
CA ARG A 290 -40.59 -0.56 -9.93
C ARG A 290 -39.42 -0.29 -10.87
N ALA A 291 -38.24 -0.02 -10.33
CA ALA A 291 -37.00 0.09 -11.09
C ALA A 291 -35.90 -0.70 -10.38
N ASN A 292 -35.12 -1.45 -11.15
CA ASN A 292 -33.95 -2.16 -10.66
C ASN A 292 -32.77 -1.98 -11.64
N PRO A 293 -31.67 -1.33 -11.25
CA PRO A 293 -31.42 -0.56 -10.02
C PRO A 293 -32.30 0.71 -9.87
N PRO A 294 -32.63 1.11 -8.63
CA PRO A 294 -33.52 2.25 -8.38
C PRO A 294 -32.89 3.58 -8.82
N ARG A 295 -33.69 4.48 -9.41
CA ARG A 295 -33.31 5.85 -9.82
C ARG A 295 -32.29 5.97 -10.95
N VAL A 296 -31.82 4.86 -11.53
CA VAL A 296 -30.82 4.90 -12.62
C VAL A 296 -31.49 5.05 -13.99
N PHE A 297 -32.61 4.35 -14.21
CA PHE A 297 -33.28 4.25 -15.52
C PHE A 297 -34.64 4.96 -15.58
N ASP A 298 -35.15 5.45 -14.44
CA ASP A 298 -36.48 6.01 -14.27
C ASP A 298 -36.77 7.17 -15.24
N ARG A 299 -35.80 8.09 -15.38
CA ARG A 299 -35.93 9.28 -16.23
C ARG A 299 -36.03 8.92 -17.71
N GLU A 300 -35.15 8.04 -18.18
CA GLU A 300 -35.13 7.64 -19.60
C GLU A 300 -36.32 6.73 -19.94
N ALA A 301 -36.77 5.90 -19.01
CA ALA A 301 -37.99 5.11 -19.17
C ALA A 301 -39.22 6.02 -19.36
N LEU A 302 -39.39 7.04 -18.53
CA LEU A 302 -40.51 8.00 -18.66
C LEU A 302 -40.42 8.82 -19.96
N ASN A 303 -39.21 9.21 -20.38
CA ASN A 303 -39.02 9.94 -21.64
C ASN A 303 -39.37 9.08 -22.87
N ALA A 304 -39.01 7.80 -22.86
CA ALA A 304 -39.34 6.89 -23.96
C ALA A 304 -40.85 6.68 -24.07
N VAL A 305 -41.50 6.41 -22.93
CA VAL A 305 -42.95 6.18 -22.87
C VAL A 305 -43.73 7.40 -23.38
N LYS A 306 -43.30 8.64 -23.14
CA LYS A 306 -43.96 9.84 -23.71
C LYS A 306 -44.04 9.85 -25.25
N HIS A 307 -43.08 9.20 -25.92
CA HIS A 307 -43.01 9.14 -27.38
C HIS A 307 -43.74 7.93 -27.95
N TRP A 308 -44.31 7.05 -27.11
CA TRP A 308 -45.08 5.91 -27.59
C TRP A 308 -46.43 6.36 -28.17
N ARG A 309 -46.87 5.63 -29.18
CA ARG A 309 -48.17 5.81 -29.83
C ARG A 309 -48.86 4.47 -29.95
N PHE A 310 -50.13 4.45 -29.55
CA PHE A 310 -50.99 3.29 -29.59
C PHE A 310 -52.18 3.57 -30.51
N GLU A 311 -52.87 2.53 -30.95
CA GLU A 311 -54.12 2.70 -31.67
C GLU A 311 -55.16 3.44 -30.79
N PRO A 312 -55.93 4.39 -31.37
CA PRO A 312 -57.01 5.07 -30.67
C PRO A 312 -57.99 4.08 -30.04
N VAL A 313 -58.26 4.24 -28.74
CA VAL A 313 -59.16 3.39 -27.96
C VAL A 313 -60.43 4.15 -27.59
N ALA A 314 -61.56 3.44 -27.50
CA ALA A 314 -62.85 4.08 -27.19
C ALA A 314 -62.93 4.66 -25.76
N ALA A 315 -62.07 4.19 -24.85
CA ALA A 315 -61.96 4.69 -23.48
C ALA A 315 -60.50 4.67 -23.02
N PRO A 316 -60.09 5.53 -22.07
CA PRO A 316 -58.73 5.52 -21.53
C PRO A 316 -58.38 4.16 -20.92
N VAL A 317 -57.26 3.55 -21.34
CA VAL A 317 -56.80 2.24 -20.85
C VAL A 317 -55.49 2.41 -20.08
N THR A 318 -55.47 1.97 -18.83
CA THR A 318 -54.24 1.89 -18.03
C THR A 318 -53.62 0.50 -18.18
N THR A 319 -52.35 0.46 -18.62
CA THR A 319 -51.59 -0.77 -18.80
C THR A 319 -50.20 -0.66 -18.16
N ARG A 320 -49.56 -1.81 -17.92
CA ARG A 320 -48.22 -1.89 -17.33
C ARG A 320 -47.26 -2.52 -18.34
N ARG A 321 -46.09 -1.91 -18.51
CA ARG A 321 -45.04 -2.35 -19.43
C ARG A 321 -43.69 -2.35 -18.72
N THR A 322 -42.95 -3.43 -18.91
CA THR A 322 -41.55 -3.52 -18.48
C THR A 322 -40.65 -3.09 -19.62
N LEU A 323 -39.73 -2.17 -19.34
CA LEU A 323 -38.66 -1.75 -20.25
C LEU A 323 -37.34 -2.33 -19.73
N SER A 324 -36.63 -3.06 -20.59
CA SER A 324 -35.28 -3.57 -20.31
C SER A 324 -34.22 -2.63 -20.90
N PHE A 325 -33.15 -2.41 -20.16
CA PHE A 325 -31.98 -1.62 -20.54
C PHE A 325 -30.76 -2.53 -20.54
N ASN A 326 -30.22 -2.81 -21.73
CA ASN A 326 -28.98 -3.56 -21.90
C ASN A 326 -27.90 -2.70 -22.57
N PRO A 327 -26.63 -2.83 -22.19
CA PRO A 327 -25.54 -2.16 -22.87
C PRO A 327 -25.35 -2.77 -24.28
N GLY A 328 -25.88 -2.10 -25.31
CA GLY A 328 -25.71 -2.52 -26.71
C GLY A 328 -26.94 -2.42 -27.61
N ASP A 329 -28.12 -2.12 -27.04
CA ASP A 329 -29.38 -1.84 -27.78
C ASP A 329 -29.51 -0.36 -28.20
#